data_AF-A0A820X331-F1
#
_entry.id   AF-A0A820X331-F1
#
_cell.length_a   1.000
_cell.length_b   1.000
_cell.length_c   1.000
_cell.angle_alpha   90.00
_cell.angle_beta   90.00
_cell.angle_gamma   90.00
#
_symmetry.space_group_name_H-M   'P 1'
#
loop_
_entity.id
_entity.type
_entity.pdbx_description
1 polymer ?
#
loop_
_entity_poly.entity_id
_entity_poly.type
_entity_poly.pdbx_seq_one_letter_code
_entity_poly.pdbx_strand_id
1 'polypeptide(L)'
;MTLSKRDNSSCTTQFFYRLRTVHVDLGTIEREGVDRKSIDLPDIQLTLIKQLEKVTRSPLHIVIMSGGGVDLSYIRDSTQCASLLWIGYPGQSGGLGLATVVFGQYNPADRLRVTIYPVSYVDEVSMFDMQMRSSSNNPGRTYKFYTGKAVYEFGYGLSYTTFNYTWNNNTIVSL
;
A
#
# COMPACT_ATOMS: atom_id res chain seq x y z
N MET A 1 23.82 -5.83 9.15
CA MET A 1 24.30 -6.43 7.89
C MET A 1 25.21 -5.41 7.22
N THR A 2 26.52 -5.64 7.27
CA THR A 2 27.58 -4.67 6.94
C THR A 2 27.73 -4.57 5.42
N LEU A 3 27.42 -3.41 4.83
CA LEU A 3 27.66 -3.15 3.40
C LEU A 3 29.08 -2.60 3.22
N SER A 4 29.97 -3.45 2.71
CA SER A 4 31.33 -3.09 2.27
C SER A 4 31.25 -2.47 0.88
N LYS A 5 31.85 -1.28 0.72
CA LYS A 5 32.07 -0.63 -0.59
C LYS A 5 32.97 -1.52 -1.45
N ARG A 6 32.44 -2.03 -2.57
CA ARG A 6 33.21 -2.56 -3.70
C ARG A 6 32.91 -1.74 -4.95
N ASP A 7 33.96 -1.60 -5.75
CA ASP A 7 34.20 -0.58 -6.76
C ASP A 7 33.11 -0.36 -7.81
N ASN A 8 33.02 0.92 -8.20
CA ASN A 8 32.18 1.51 -9.22
C ASN A 8 32.52 0.99 -10.62
N SER A 9 31.58 0.29 -11.27
CA SER A 9 31.25 0.36 -12.71
C SER A 9 30.66 -0.94 -13.29
N SER A 10 30.74 -2.07 -12.59
CA SER A 10 30.15 -3.35 -13.03
C SER A 10 29.06 -3.92 -12.11
N CYS A 11 29.00 -3.46 -10.86
CA CYS A 11 28.10 -4.00 -9.83
C CYS A 11 26.66 -3.45 -9.91
N THR A 12 26.47 -2.23 -10.42
CA THR A 12 25.12 -1.67 -10.60
C THR A 12 24.32 -2.49 -11.61
N THR A 13 24.94 -2.98 -12.69
CA THR A 13 24.28 -3.77 -13.73
C THR A 13 23.95 -5.22 -13.33
N GLN A 14 24.42 -5.72 -12.18
CA GLN A 14 24.02 -7.04 -11.68
C GLN A 14 22.73 -6.98 -10.84
N PHE A 15 22.42 -5.81 -10.28
CA PHE A 15 21.12 -5.54 -9.62
C PHE A 15 20.01 -5.23 -10.65
N PHE A 16 20.40 -4.92 -11.89
CA PHE A 16 19.53 -4.49 -12.99
C PHE A 16 18.55 -5.56 -13.52
N TYR A 17 18.77 -6.86 -13.27
CA TYR A 17 18.00 -7.93 -13.93
C TYR A 17 16.90 -8.59 -13.08
N ARG A 18 16.66 -8.12 -11.85
CA ARG A 18 15.84 -8.91 -10.91
C ARG A 18 14.79 -8.13 -10.10
N LEU A 19 14.51 -6.89 -10.46
CA LEU A 19 13.31 -6.18 -9.99
C LEU A 19 12.15 -6.56 -10.90
N ARG A 20 11.38 -7.58 -10.51
CA ARG A 20 10.07 -7.85 -11.11
C ARG A 20 9.04 -6.99 -10.40
N THR A 21 8.83 -5.80 -10.94
CA THR A 21 7.78 -4.91 -10.50
C THR A 21 6.49 -5.22 -11.23
N VAL A 22 5.44 -5.59 -10.50
CA VAL A 22 4.10 -5.69 -11.08
C VAL A 22 3.40 -4.35 -10.88
N HIS A 23 3.00 -3.73 -11.98
CA HIS A 23 2.18 -2.53 -11.98
C HIS A 23 0.71 -2.91 -12.10
N VAL A 24 -0.07 -2.45 -11.12
CA VAL A 24 -1.52 -2.55 -11.11
C VAL A 24 -2.08 -1.15 -11.28
N ASP A 25 -2.73 -0.89 -12.40
CA ASP A 25 -3.48 0.35 -12.63
C ASP A 25 -4.99 0.05 -12.57
N LEU A 26 -5.70 0.91 -11.84
CA LEU A 26 -7.14 0.87 -11.64
C LEU A 26 -7.86 2.08 -12.26
N GLY A 27 -7.16 2.92 -13.04
CA GLY A 27 -7.68 4.15 -13.65
C GLY A 27 -8.90 4.00 -14.57
N THR A 28 -9.24 2.79 -15.02
CA THR A 28 -10.46 2.52 -15.79
C THR A 28 -11.65 2.04 -14.94
N ILE A 29 -11.41 1.73 -13.67
CA ILE A 29 -12.38 1.10 -12.77
C ILE A 29 -13.05 2.14 -11.85
N GLU A 30 -12.33 3.22 -11.50
CA GLU A 30 -12.85 4.37 -10.77
C GLU A 30 -12.84 5.63 -11.66
N ARG A 31 -14.00 6.22 -11.92
CA ARG A 31 -14.12 7.46 -12.73
C ARG A 31 -15.38 8.24 -12.36
N GLU A 32 -15.43 9.50 -12.80
CA GLU A 32 -16.62 10.34 -12.60
C GLU A 32 -17.88 9.67 -13.16
N GLY A 33 -18.94 9.65 -12.35
CA GLY A 33 -20.21 9.01 -12.69
C GLY A 33 -20.20 7.48 -12.63
N VAL A 34 -19.10 6.84 -12.21
CA VAL A 34 -19.00 5.38 -12.07
C VAL A 34 -18.29 5.01 -10.77
N ASP A 35 -19.09 4.63 -9.78
CA ASP A 35 -18.57 4.02 -8.55
C ASP A 35 -18.11 2.59 -8.78
N ARG A 36 -17.13 2.17 -7.97
CA ARG A 36 -16.68 0.78 -7.94
C ARG A 36 -17.72 -0.08 -7.26
N LYS A 37 -17.99 -1.27 -7.82
CA LYS A 37 -18.88 -2.27 -7.22
C LYS A 37 -18.17 -3.14 -6.18
N SER A 38 -16.86 -3.23 -6.26
CA SER A 38 -16.00 -3.97 -5.34
C SER A 38 -14.71 -3.18 -5.13
N ILE A 39 -14.09 -3.38 -3.97
CA ILE A 39 -12.77 -2.85 -3.64
C ILE A 39 -11.68 -3.92 -3.75
N ASP A 40 -11.99 -5.11 -4.29
CA ASP A 40 -10.99 -6.15 -4.52
C ASP A 40 -10.05 -5.79 -5.68
N LEU A 41 -8.91 -6.46 -5.74
CA LEU A 41 -8.00 -6.41 -6.86
C LEU A 41 -8.65 -7.09 -8.08
N PRO A 42 -8.57 -6.51 -9.29
CA PRO A 42 -9.07 -7.15 -10.51
C PRO A 42 -8.52 -8.57 -10.71
N ASP A 43 -9.40 -9.50 -11.08
CA ASP A 43 -9.10 -10.94 -11.17
C ASP A 43 -7.85 -11.27 -11.99
N ILE A 44 -7.66 -10.57 -13.10
CA ILE A 44 -6.52 -10.78 -14.01
C ILE A 44 -5.20 -10.41 -13.31
N GLN A 45 -5.19 -9.31 -12.56
CA GLN A 45 -4.00 -8.84 -11.86
C GLN A 45 -3.66 -9.76 -10.70
N LEU A 46 -4.66 -10.21 -9.93
CA LEU A 46 -4.45 -11.18 -8.86
C LEU A 46 -3.95 -12.53 -9.40
N THR A 47 -4.49 -12.97 -10.53
CA THR A 47 -4.06 -14.21 -11.21
C THR A 47 -2.62 -14.10 -11.69
N LEU A 48 -2.24 -12.95 -12.28
CA LEU A 48 -0.87 -12.68 -12.69
C LEU A 48 0.10 -12.73 -11.52
N ILE A 49 -0.25 -12.09 -10.39
CA ILE A 49 0.58 -12.13 -9.16
C ILE A 49 0.74 -13.58 -8.70
N LYS A 50 -0.36 -14.33 -8.57
CA LYS A 50 -0.35 -15.76 -8.20
C LYS A 50 0.52 -16.61 -9.12
N GLN A 51 0.51 -16.35 -10.42
CA GLN A 51 1.34 -17.08 -11.38
C GLN A 51 2.82 -16.69 -11.24
N LEU A 52 3.12 -15.41 -11.07
CA LEU A 52 4.48 -14.93 -10.86
C LEU A 52 5.08 -15.47 -9.56
N GLU A 53 4.29 -15.56 -8.49
CA GLU A 53 4.68 -16.18 -7.22
C GLU A 53 5.03 -17.67 -7.36
N LYS A 54 4.42 -18.39 -8.31
CA LYS A 54 4.74 -19.81 -8.55
C LYS A 54 6.02 -20.00 -9.36
N VAL A 55 6.28 -19.10 -10.30
CA VAL A 55 7.38 -19.24 -11.27
C VAL A 55 8.67 -18.59 -10.75
N THR A 56 8.55 -17.52 -9.96
CA THR A 56 9.69 -16.70 -9.58
C THR A 56 10.32 -17.22 -8.28
N ARG A 57 11.65 -17.38 -8.26
CA ARG A 57 12.42 -17.68 -7.02
C ARG A 57 12.94 -16.45 -6.28
N SER A 58 12.54 -15.27 -6.75
CA SER A 58 13.08 -13.99 -6.32
C SER A 58 11.94 -13.19 -5.73
N PRO A 59 12.17 -12.41 -4.67
CA PRO A 59 11.09 -11.65 -4.06
C PRO A 59 10.44 -10.69 -5.07
N LEU A 60 9.13 -10.59 -4.99
CA LEU A 60 8.33 -9.71 -5.84
C LEU A 60 8.17 -8.34 -5.17
N HIS A 61 8.28 -7.29 -5.98
CA HIS A 61 8.01 -5.92 -5.57
C HIS A 61 6.74 -5.48 -6.28
N ILE A 62 5.72 -5.06 -5.53
CA ILE A 62 4.41 -4.73 -6.10
C ILE A 62 4.17 -3.24 -5.95
N VAL A 63 3.75 -2.61 -7.06
CA VAL A 63 3.40 -1.19 -7.12
C VAL A 63 1.94 -1.07 -7.51
N ILE A 64 1.14 -0.49 -6.62
CA ILE A 64 -0.30 -0.27 -6.79
C ILE A 64 -0.53 1.19 -7.14
N MET A 65 -1.26 1.40 -8.24
CA MET A 65 -1.73 2.70 -8.70
C MET A 65 -3.26 2.73 -8.65
N SER A 66 -3.79 3.47 -7.68
CA SER A 66 -5.23 3.69 -7.50
C SER A 66 -5.45 4.89 -6.61
N GLY A 67 -6.50 5.66 -6.87
CA GLY A 67 -6.96 6.71 -5.96
C GLY A 67 -7.64 6.11 -4.73
N GLY A 68 -8.52 5.13 -4.92
CA GLY A 68 -9.22 4.44 -3.86
C GLY A 68 -8.39 3.36 -3.14
N GLY A 69 -8.85 2.98 -1.95
CA GLY A 69 -8.32 1.79 -1.27
C GLY A 69 -8.73 0.51 -2.02
N VAL A 70 -7.82 -0.47 -2.05
CA VAL A 70 -8.03 -1.79 -2.65
C VAL A 70 -7.69 -2.83 -1.61
N ASP A 71 -8.42 -3.94 -1.54
CA ASP A 71 -8.07 -5.03 -0.66
C ASP A 71 -6.74 -5.67 -1.10
N LEU A 72 -5.74 -5.55 -0.24
CA LEU A 72 -4.39 -6.07 -0.46
C LEU A 72 -4.06 -7.19 0.53
N SER A 73 -5.07 -7.79 1.17
CA SER A 73 -4.90 -8.86 2.17
C SER A 73 -4.12 -10.04 1.62
N TYR A 74 -4.44 -10.47 0.39
CA TYR A 74 -3.70 -11.55 -0.28
C TYR A 74 -2.20 -11.23 -0.41
N ILE A 75 -1.88 -10.00 -0.81
CA ILE A 75 -0.49 -9.57 -1.04
C ILE A 75 0.25 -9.40 0.28
N ARG A 76 -0.42 -8.86 1.31
CA ARG A 76 0.12 -8.70 2.66
C ARG A 76 0.54 -10.05 3.26
N ASP A 77 -0.27 -11.08 3.04
CA ASP A 77 -0.07 -12.39 3.64
C ASP A 77 0.83 -13.31 2.76
N SER A 78 1.22 -12.84 1.56
CA SER A 78 2.13 -13.56 0.65
C SER A 78 3.58 -13.52 1.13
N THR A 79 4.21 -14.69 1.18
CA THR A 79 5.63 -14.83 1.54
C THR A 79 6.60 -14.48 0.42
N GLN A 80 6.11 -14.36 -0.81
CA GLN A 80 6.89 -13.97 -1.99
C GLN A 80 7.00 -12.44 -2.14
N CYS A 81 6.07 -11.69 -1.56
CA CYS A 81 6.07 -10.24 -1.65
C CYS A 81 7.12 -9.63 -0.70
N ALA A 82 8.17 -9.02 -1.25
CA ALA A 82 9.18 -8.31 -0.46
C ALA A 82 8.77 -6.87 -0.13
N SER A 83 8.04 -6.21 -1.04
CA SER A 83 7.61 -4.83 -0.81
C SER A 83 6.34 -4.51 -1.57
N LEU A 84 5.51 -3.68 -0.94
CA LEU A 84 4.30 -3.13 -1.52
C LEU A 84 4.38 -1.60 -1.46
N LEU A 85 4.24 -0.93 -2.61
CA LEU A 85 4.22 0.52 -2.71
C LEU A 85 2.87 0.95 -3.27
N TRP A 86 2.19 1.87 -2.59
CA TRP A 86 1.01 2.54 -3.12
C TRP A 86 1.37 3.97 -3.51
N ILE A 87 1.20 4.31 -4.78
CA ILE A 87 1.68 5.58 -5.33
C ILE A 87 0.57 6.50 -5.83
N GLY A 88 -0.70 6.12 -5.62
CA GLY A 88 -1.84 6.90 -6.09
C GLY A 88 -1.81 7.11 -7.61
N TYR A 89 -2.04 8.37 -8.01
CA TYR A 89 -1.82 8.86 -9.38
C TYR A 89 -0.64 9.83 -9.40
N PRO A 90 0.58 9.37 -9.75
CA PRO A 90 1.81 10.11 -9.51
C PRO A 90 2.15 11.14 -10.60
N GLY A 91 1.22 11.41 -11.53
CA GLY A 91 1.36 12.43 -12.58
C GLY A 91 2.49 12.16 -13.59
N GLN A 92 2.82 13.17 -14.40
CA GLN A 92 3.77 13.06 -15.53
C GLN A 92 5.19 12.64 -15.11
N SER A 93 5.62 13.00 -13.90
CA SER A 93 6.94 12.68 -13.35
C SER A 93 6.89 11.52 -12.36
N GLY A 94 5.78 10.80 -12.31
CA GLY A 94 5.56 9.74 -11.35
C GLY A 94 6.51 8.56 -11.49
N GLY A 95 6.87 8.19 -12.72
CA GLY A 95 7.86 7.14 -12.97
C GLY A 95 9.25 7.52 -12.45
N LEU A 96 9.64 8.79 -12.62
CA LEU A 96 10.91 9.30 -12.08
C LEU A 96 10.90 9.31 -10.54
N GLY A 97 9.80 9.77 -9.94
CA GLY A 97 9.62 9.74 -8.49
C GLY A 97 9.61 8.32 -7.90
N LEU A 98 8.98 7.36 -8.59
CA LEU A 98 9.02 5.96 -8.18
C LEU A 98 10.44 5.40 -8.25
N ALA A 99 11.21 5.72 -9.30
CA ALA A 99 12.57 5.26 -9.44
C ALA A 99 13.48 5.77 -8.31
N THR A 100 13.37 7.05 -7.92
CA THR A 100 14.19 7.59 -6.82
C THR A 100 13.91 6.90 -5.49
N VAL A 101 12.66 6.52 -5.23
CA VAL A 101 12.28 5.71 -4.06
C VAL A 101 12.85 4.30 -4.16
N VAL A 102 12.54 3.57 -5.23
CA VAL A 102 12.94 2.16 -5.40
C VAL A 102 14.47 1.99 -5.40
N PHE A 103 15.21 2.95 -5.95
CA PHE A 103 16.68 2.94 -5.93
C PHE A 103 17.29 3.55 -4.66
N GLY A 104 16.47 3.94 -3.68
CA GLY A 104 16.94 4.44 -2.38
C GLY A 104 17.56 5.84 -2.42
N GLN A 105 17.37 6.60 -3.50
CA GLN A 105 17.80 8.00 -3.58
C GLN A 105 16.91 8.90 -2.70
N TYR A 106 15.67 8.47 -2.43
CA TYR A 106 14.74 9.12 -1.53
C TYR A 106 14.21 8.13 -0.50
N ASN A 107 14.16 8.54 0.77
CA ASN A 107 13.55 7.75 1.82
C ASN A 107 12.04 8.05 1.90
N PRO A 108 11.15 7.07 1.64
CA PRO A 108 9.72 7.28 1.75
C PRO A 108 9.33 7.60 3.20
N ALA A 109 8.41 8.56 3.32
CA ALA A 109 7.85 9.01 4.60
C ALA A 109 6.33 9.24 4.53
N ASP A 110 5.70 8.90 3.39
CA ASP A 110 4.26 9.08 3.22
C ASP A 110 3.48 8.04 4.04
N ARG A 111 2.24 8.40 4.39
CA ARG A 111 1.34 7.59 5.18
C ARG A 111 -0.04 7.53 4.52
N LEU A 112 -0.74 6.41 4.70
CA LEU A 112 -2.06 6.21 4.13
C LEU A 112 -3.05 7.27 4.61
N ARG A 113 -3.69 7.96 3.66
CA ARG A 113 -4.74 8.97 3.93
C ARG A 113 -6.14 8.37 4.02
N VAL A 114 -6.27 7.07 3.78
CA VAL A 114 -7.51 6.31 3.83
C VAL A 114 -7.27 4.98 4.54
N THR A 115 -8.30 4.46 5.18
CA THR A 115 -8.28 3.08 5.69
C THR A 115 -8.46 2.12 4.52
N ILE A 116 -7.62 1.09 4.45
CA ILE A 116 -7.81 0.01 3.49
C ILE A 116 -8.68 -1.06 4.14
N TYR A 117 -9.90 -1.20 3.66
CA TYR A 117 -10.87 -2.17 4.16
C TYR A 117 -10.70 -3.53 3.49
N PRO A 118 -11.06 -4.63 4.17
CA PRO A 118 -11.23 -5.92 3.52
C PRO A 118 -12.40 -5.87 2.55
N VAL A 119 -12.39 -6.71 1.51
CA VAL A 119 -13.46 -6.77 0.50
C VAL A 119 -14.84 -6.93 1.13
N SER A 120 -14.98 -7.70 2.22
CA SER A 120 -16.26 -7.93 2.90
C SER A 120 -16.97 -6.65 3.36
N TYR A 121 -16.22 -5.56 3.59
CA TYR A 121 -16.77 -4.29 4.05
C TYR A 121 -17.82 -3.70 3.09
N VAL A 122 -17.69 -3.93 1.77
CA VAL A 122 -18.65 -3.41 0.79
C VAL A 122 -20.01 -4.11 0.88
N ASP A 123 -20.02 -5.34 1.40
CA ASP A 123 -21.24 -6.13 1.62
C ASP A 123 -21.86 -5.85 3.00
N GLU A 124 -21.04 -5.41 3.97
CA GLU A 124 -21.47 -5.09 5.33
C GLU A 124 -22.11 -3.70 5.45
N VAL A 125 -21.70 -2.74 4.61
CA VAL A 125 -22.22 -1.36 4.66
C VAL A 125 -22.66 -0.90 3.27
N SER A 126 -23.97 -0.66 3.12
CA SER A 126 -24.50 -0.03 1.91
C SER A 126 -23.82 1.30 1.63
N MET A 127 -23.38 1.53 0.39
CA MET A 127 -22.78 2.80 -0.03
C MET A 127 -23.69 4.02 0.22
N PHE A 128 -25.01 3.82 0.25
CA PHE A 128 -26.00 4.87 0.49
C PHE A 128 -26.27 5.16 1.97
N ASP A 129 -25.74 4.33 2.89
CA ASP A 129 -25.87 4.59 4.33
C ASP A 129 -24.81 5.59 4.80
N MET A 130 -25.24 6.82 5.07
CA MET A 130 -24.35 7.91 5.51
C MET A 130 -24.05 7.88 7.02
N GLN A 131 -24.55 6.88 7.76
CA GLN A 131 -24.20 6.73 9.18
C GLN A 131 -22.72 6.40 9.33
N MET A 132 -22.02 7.26 10.08
CA MET A 132 -20.58 7.13 10.31
C MET A 132 -20.26 6.19 11.47
N ARG A 133 -21.12 6.18 12.51
CA ARG A 133 -20.89 5.41 13.74
C ARG A 133 -21.30 3.96 13.54
N SER A 134 -20.61 3.05 14.23
CA SER A 134 -20.99 1.65 14.26
C SER A 134 -22.37 1.46 14.90
N SER A 135 -23.16 0.54 14.35
CA SER A 135 -24.44 0.06 14.86
C SER A 135 -24.49 -1.48 14.74
N SER A 136 -25.61 -2.10 15.11
CA SER A 136 -25.75 -3.57 15.01
C SER A 136 -25.57 -4.11 13.58
N ASN A 137 -25.85 -3.28 12.57
CA ASN A 137 -25.87 -3.66 11.16
C ASN A 137 -24.85 -2.87 10.32
N ASN A 138 -23.97 -2.09 10.97
CA ASN A 138 -22.98 -1.27 10.29
C ASN A 138 -21.70 -1.24 11.16
N PRO A 139 -20.55 -1.79 10.71
CA PRO A 139 -19.29 -1.75 11.45
C PRO A 139 -18.71 -0.33 11.65
N GLY A 140 -19.35 0.71 11.15
CA GLY A 140 -18.88 2.09 11.19
C GLY A 140 -17.98 2.41 10.00
N ARG A 141 -17.81 3.71 9.72
CA ARG A 141 -17.03 4.22 8.60
C ARG A 141 -15.79 4.96 9.09
N THR A 142 -14.74 4.98 8.27
CA THR A 142 -13.44 5.64 8.52
C THR A 142 -12.66 5.03 9.66
N TYR A 143 -11.38 5.38 9.76
CA TYR A 143 -10.53 4.96 10.88
C TYR A 143 -11.09 5.32 12.27
N LYS A 144 -11.96 6.33 12.36
CA LYS A 144 -12.46 6.83 13.64
C LYS A 144 -13.57 5.96 14.24
N PHE A 145 -14.40 5.36 13.40
CA PHE A 145 -15.60 4.64 13.84
C PHE A 145 -15.69 3.21 13.36
N TYR A 146 -14.82 2.80 12.42
CA TYR A 146 -14.77 1.42 11.98
C TYR A 146 -14.30 0.52 13.11
N THR A 147 -15.12 -0.45 13.49
CA THR A 147 -14.84 -1.42 14.56
C THR A 147 -14.28 -2.74 14.02
N GLY A 148 -14.25 -2.91 12.69
CA GLY A 148 -13.65 -4.08 12.05
C GLY A 148 -12.13 -3.98 11.94
N LYS A 149 -11.52 -4.99 11.32
CA LYS A 149 -10.07 -5.06 11.13
C LYS A 149 -9.68 -4.53 9.76
N ALA A 150 -8.96 -3.40 9.72
CA ALA A 150 -8.41 -2.86 8.49
C ALA A 150 -7.30 -3.77 7.94
N VAL A 151 -7.15 -3.79 6.61
CA VAL A 151 -6.01 -4.45 5.94
C VAL A 151 -4.74 -3.65 6.20
N TYR A 152 -4.85 -2.34 6.00
CA TYR A 152 -3.90 -1.32 6.40
C TYR A 152 -4.66 -0.15 7.03
N GLU A 153 -4.18 0.29 8.19
CA GLU A 153 -4.80 1.37 8.95
C GLU A 153 -4.52 2.74 8.33
N PHE A 154 -5.41 3.69 8.62
CA PHE A 154 -5.13 5.09 8.33
C PHE A 154 -3.84 5.53 9.05
N GLY A 155 -2.99 6.27 8.35
CA GLY A 155 -1.71 6.71 8.86
C GLY A 155 -0.61 5.64 8.83
N TYR A 156 -0.88 4.44 8.31
CA TYR A 156 0.14 3.41 8.10
C TYR A 156 1.14 3.85 7.02
N GLY A 157 2.42 3.65 7.27
CA GLY A 157 3.49 3.99 6.34
C GLY A 157 4.83 3.53 6.87
N LEU A 158 5.68 3.04 5.97
CA LEU A 158 7.02 2.55 6.29
C LEU A 158 8.08 3.50 5.74
N SER A 159 9.27 3.42 6.32
CA SER A 159 10.44 4.18 5.92
C SER A 159 11.64 3.24 5.80
N TYR A 160 12.68 3.65 5.07
CA TYR A 160 13.93 2.90 4.99
C TYR A 160 14.79 2.99 6.24
N THR A 161 14.38 3.78 7.23
CA THR A 161 15.02 3.90 8.54
C THR A 161 14.05 3.56 9.66
N THR A 162 14.60 3.27 10.83
CA THR A 162 13.85 3.11 12.08
C THR A 162 13.82 4.45 12.84
N PHE A 163 12.71 4.69 13.53
CA PHE A 163 12.52 5.86 14.39
C PHE A 163 12.21 5.39 15.80
N ASN A 164 12.80 6.05 16.80
CA ASN A 164 12.47 5.83 18.21
C ASN A 164 11.74 7.06 18.74
N TYR A 165 10.47 6.92 19.07
CA TYR A 165 9.65 8.00 19.62
C TYR A 165 9.66 7.91 21.15
N THR A 166 10.03 8.99 21.82
CA THR A 166 9.99 9.10 23.28
C THR A 166 9.10 10.26 23.67
N TRP A 167 8.20 10.02 24.61
CA TRP A 167 7.39 11.08 25.21
C TRP A 167 8.17 11.65 26.40
N ASN A 168 8.26 12.98 26.48
CA ASN A 168 8.88 13.66 27.61
C ASN A 168 7.77 14.20 28.52
N ASN A 169 7.61 13.59 29.70
CA ASN A 169 6.53 13.89 30.64
C ASN A 169 6.75 15.21 31.42
N ASN A 170 7.82 15.97 31.16
CA ASN A 170 8.25 17.07 32.02
C ASN A 170 7.51 18.41 31.81
N THR A 171 6.45 18.45 31.01
CA THR A 171 5.55 19.62 30.98
C THR A 171 4.31 19.36 31.83
N ILE A 172 4.34 19.86 33.07
CA ILE A 172 3.13 20.07 33.87
C ILE A 172 2.30 21.11 33.12
N VAL A 173 1.28 20.66 32.41
CA VAL A 173 0.23 21.54 31.90
C VAL A 173 -0.77 21.70 33.05
N SER A 174 -0.62 22.78 33.82
CA SER A 174 -1.66 23.21 34.75
C SER A 174 -2.83 23.78 33.93
N LEU A 175 -3.96 23.07 33.93
CA LEU A 175 -5.26 23.61 33.54
C LEU A 175 -5.88 24.37 34.71
#